data_AF-A0A957DA49-F1
#
_entry.id   AF-A0A957DA49-F1
#
_cell.length_a   1.000
_cell.length_b   1.000
_cell.length_c   1.000
_cell.angle_alpha   90.00
_cell.angle_beta   90.00
_cell.angle_gamma   90.00
#
_symmetry.space_group_name_H-M   'P 1'
#
loop_
_entity.id
_entity.type
_entity.pdbx_description
1 polymer ?
#
loop_
_entity_poly.entity_id
_entity_poly.type
_entity_poly.pdbx_seq_one_letter_code
_entity_poly.pdbx_strand_id
1 'polypeptide(L)'
;MSKKLRNIILIIAFLQVMATIGIFALPRAVRALPGEYYVRLQNNPLTSGMMHMITTPIPTALPVAASAPIVNASTTNLQIPGLDEQQPTPFPTPQPLATPAAIAGATPEPTAVPTNIPTPRPTLTPPPASVILEGVPSEVQGFNNCGPANLTIVLDYHGDDTTQEEAAAYLKPNKEDRNVS
;
A
#
# COMPACT_ATOMS: atom_id res chain seq x y z
N MET A 1 -0.42 -69.98 -3.38
CA MET A 1 -0.21 -68.89 -2.40
C MET A 1 -1.04 -69.18 -1.15
N SER A 2 -0.43 -69.19 0.04
CA SER A 2 -1.17 -69.53 1.28
C SER A 2 -2.13 -68.40 1.67
N LYS A 3 -3.28 -68.73 2.26
CA LYS A 3 -4.27 -67.73 2.73
C LYS A 3 -3.62 -66.70 3.67
N LYS A 4 -2.67 -67.13 4.51
CA LYS A 4 -1.90 -66.27 5.41
C LYS A 4 -1.03 -65.26 4.63
N LEU A 5 -0.30 -65.70 3.61
CA LEU A 5 0.54 -64.81 2.79
C LEU A 5 -0.29 -63.77 2.02
N ARG A 6 -1.45 -64.16 1.50
CA ARG A 6 -2.39 -63.22 0.85
C ARG A 6 -2.89 -62.14 1.80
N ASN A 7 -3.28 -62.53 3.02
CA ASN A 7 -3.76 -61.57 4.01
C ASN A 7 -2.65 -60.61 4.44
N ILE A 8 -1.41 -61.08 4.60
CA ILE A 8 -0.26 -60.22 4.92
C ILE A 8 -0.01 -59.21 3.81
N ILE A 9 0.00 -59.64 2.54
CA ILE A 9 0.19 -58.74 1.40
C ILE A 9 -0.92 -57.68 1.33
N LEU A 10 -2.17 -58.07 1.58
CA LEU A 10 -3.29 -57.12 1.60
C LEU A 10 -3.17 -56.10 2.73
N ILE A 11 -2.72 -56.51 3.92
CA ILE A 11 -2.49 -55.58 5.04
C ILE A 11 -1.38 -54.59 4.71
N ILE A 12 -0.27 -55.06 4.15
CA ILE A 12 0.85 -54.19 3.77
C ILE A 12 0.40 -53.21 2.68
N ALA A 13 -0.29 -53.69 1.65
CA ALA A 13 -0.81 -52.84 0.58
C ALA A 13 -1.78 -51.78 1.13
N PHE A 14 -2.67 -52.15 2.06
CA PHE A 14 -3.59 -51.21 2.70
C PHE A 14 -2.85 -50.14 3.51
N LEU A 15 -1.87 -50.53 4.34
CA LEU A 15 -1.06 -49.59 5.10
C LEU A 15 -0.28 -48.64 4.19
N GLN A 16 0.24 -49.14 3.08
CA GLN A 16 1.01 -48.35 2.11
C GLN A 16 0.14 -47.34 1.37
N VAL A 17 -1.10 -47.71 1.02
CA VAL A 17 -2.10 -46.77 0.47
C VAL A 17 -2.44 -45.69 1.50
N MET A 18 -2.72 -46.07 2.75
CA MET A 18 -3.02 -45.10 3.81
C MET A 18 -1.86 -44.14 4.08
N ALA A 19 -0.63 -44.65 4.11
CA ALA A 19 0.57 -43.82 4.28
C ALA A 19 0.74 -42.84 3.11
N THR A 20 0.48 -43.29 1.89
CA THR A 20 0.57 -42.44 0.69
C THR A 20 -0.48 -41.33 0.74
N ILE A 21 -1.74 -41.67 1.03
CA ILE A 21 -2.81 -40.68 1.20
C ILE A 21 -2.46 -39.68 2.30
N GLY A 22 -1.94 -40.17 3.43
CA GLY A 22 -1.49 -39.35 4.55
C GLY A 22 -0.41 -38.34 4.11
N ILE A 23 0.62 -38.78 3.39
CA ILE A 23 1.71 -37.91 2.91
C ILE A 23 1.21 -36.81 1.97
N PHE A 24 0.26 -37.11 1.09
CA PHE A 24 -0.31 -36.10 0.17
C PHE A 24 -1.33 -35.17 0.83
N ALA A 25 -2.05 -35.65 1.84
CA ALA A 25 -3.02 -34.84 2.58
C ALA A 25 -2.35 -33.95 3.64
N LEU A 26 -1.24 -34.40 4.23
CA LEU A 26 -0.58 -33.74 5.36
C LEU A 26 -0.21 -32.27 5.09
N PRO A 27 0.41 -31.89 3.94
CA PRO A 27 0.74 -30.49 3.70
C PRO A 27 -0.48 -29.58 3.65
N ARG A 28 -1.60 -30.07 3.09
CA ARG A 28 -2.86 -29.32 3.05
C ARG A 28 -3.49 -29.20 4.43
N ALA A 29 -3.49 -30.29 5.20
CA ALA A 29 -4.01 -30.29 6.56
C ALA A 29 -3.22 -29.35 7.47
N VAL A 30 -1.89 -29.37 7.37
CA VAL A 30 -1.01 -28.47 8.13
C VAL A 30 -1.30 -27.02 7.75
N ARG A 31 -1.43 -26.70 6.45
CA ARG A 31 -1.82 -25.36 5.93
C ARG A 31 -3.16 -24.83 6.42
N ALA A 32 -4.07 -25.72 6.81
CA ALA A 32 -5.37 -25.34 7.35
C ALA A 32 -5.34 -25.11 8.87
N LEU A 33 -4.23 -25.39 9.56
CA LEU A 33 -4.13 -25.16 11.00
C LEU A 33 -4.10 -23.66 11.30
N PRO A 34 -4.75 -23.21 12.39
CA PRO A 34 -4.59 -21.84 12.86
C PRO A 34 -3.13 -21.54 13.24
N GLY A 35 -2.71 -20.28 13.06
CA GLY A 35 -1.35 -19.78 13.34
C GLY A 35 -0.80 -20.18 14.72
N GLU A 36 -1.66 -20.21 15.75
CA GLU A 36 -1.27 -20.61 17.11
C GLU A 36 -0.73 -22.05 17.19
N TYR A 37 -1.30 -22.96 16.41
CA TYR A 37 -0.87 -24.37 16.39
C TYR A 37 0.48 -24.52 15.70
N TYR A 38 0.76 -23.72 14.67
CA TYR A 38 2.09 -23.65 14.07
C TYR A 38 3.16 -23.29 15.09
N VAL A 39 2.87 -22.28 15.92
CA VAL A 39 3.78 -21.83 16.99
C VAL A 39 4.00 -22.93 18.04
N ARG A 40 2.98 -23.71 18.36
CA ARG A 40 3.14 -24.85 19.28
C ARG A 40 3.92 -26.01 18.65
N LEU A 41 3.68 -26.31 17.38
CA LEU A 41 4.36 -27.40 16.66
C LEU A 41 5.83 -27.08 16.38
N GLN A 42 6.19 -25.83 16.08
CA GLN A 42 7.59 -25.44 15.89
C GLN A 42 8.39 -25.50 17.20
N ASN A 43 7.73 -25.24 18.35
CA ASN A 43 8.34 -25.25 19.67
C ASN A 43 8.46 -26.66 20.28
N ASN A 44 7.85 -27.67 19.65
CA ASN A 44 7.95 -29.05 20.10
C ASN A 44 9.19 -29.72 19.47
N PRO A 45 10.07 -30.33 20.28
CA PRO A 45 11.33 -30.90 19.81
C PRO A 45 11.17 -32.03 18.77
N LEU A 46 10.02 -32.71 18.75
CA LEU A 46 9.76 -33.81 17.80
C LEU A 46 9.31 -33.32 16.43
N THR A 47 8.63 -32.17 16.37
CA THR A 47 7.99 -31.68 15.13
C THR A 47 8.69 -30.47 14.53
N SER A 48 9.56 -29.78 15.28
CA SER A 48 10.25 -28.56 14.85
C SER A 48 10.95 -28.70 13.49
N GLY A 49 11.75 -29.75 13.30
CA GLY A 49 12.50 -29.96 12.06
C GLY A 49 11.61 -30.23 10.84
N MET A 50 10.46 -30.87 11.02
CA MET A 50 9.49 -31.09 9.94
C MET A 50 8.76 -29.79 9.59
N MET A 51 8.40 -28.98 10.58
CA MET A 51 7.73 -27.70 10.36
C MET A 51 8.59 -26.75 9.53
N HIS A 52 9.88 -26.64 9.83
CA HIS A 52 10.80 -25.80 9.05
C HIS A 52 10.87 -26.16 7.54
N MET A 53 10.62 -27.41 7.16
CA MET A 53 10.62 -27.82 5.74
C MET A 53 9.29 -27.57 5.02
N ILE A 54 8.18 -27.47 5.75
CA ILE A 54 6.83 -27.42 5.16
C ILE A 54 6.11 -26.09 5.39
N THR A 55 6.67 -25.23 6.25
CA THR A 55 6.14 -23.90 6.54
C THR A 55 7.14 -22.84 6.14
N THR A 56 6.67 -21.81 5.43
CA THR A 56 7.41 -20.55 5.37
C THR A 56 7.49 -19.99 6.79
N PRO A 57 8.69 -19.72 7.33
CA PRO A 57 8.80 -19.12 8.65
C PRO A 57 8.01 -17.82 8.64
N ILE A 58 7.20 -17.59 9.67
CA ILE A 58 6.61 -16.27 9.89
C ILE A 58 7.79 -15.30 9.92
N PRO A 59 7.82 -14.26 9.08
CA PRO A 59 8.90 -13.29 9.15
C PRO A 59 9.00 -12.82 10.59
N THR A 60 10.17 -13.02 11.21
CA THR A 60 10.52 -12.33 12.44
C THR A 60 10.14 -10.88 12.22
N ALA A 61 9.32 -10.33 13.11
CA ALA A 61 8.79 -8.97 12.97
C ALA A 61 9.90 -8.06 12.43
N LEU A 62 9.56 -7.23 11.43
CA LEU A 62 10.45 -6.15 11.00
C LEU A 62 11.06 -5.53 12.26
N PRO A 63 12.39 -5.29 12.29
CA PRO A 63 13.01 -4.74 13.48
C PRO A 63 12.14 -3.58 13.94
N VAL A 64 11.63 -3.68 15.18
CA VAL A 64 10.98 -2.54 15.84
C VAL A 64 11.91 -1.39 15.55
N ALA A 65 11.42 -0.36 14.87
CA ALA A 65 12.21 0.83 14.62
C ALA A 65 12.70 1.25 16.00
N ALA A 66 13.98 0.99 16.27
CA ALA A 66 14.59 1.27 17.55
C ALA A 66 14.28 2.73 17.79
N SER A 67 13.51 3.01 18.86
CA SER A 67 12.85 4.28 19.14
C SER A 67 13.57 5.40 18.41
N ALA A 68 13.03 5.80 17.25
CA ALA A 68 13.58 6.96 16.57
C ALA A 68 13.56 8.06 17.64
N PRO A 69 14.70 8.70 17.94
CA PRO A 69 14.72 9.74 18.95
C PRO A 69 13.59 10.70 18.59
N ILE A 70 12.82 11.10 19.61
CA ILE A 70 11.77 12.10 19.47
C ILE A 70 12.47 13.35 18.93
N VAL A 71 12.48 13.52 17.61
CA VAL A 71 12.94 14.75 17.00
C VAL A 71 11.76 15.67 17.23
N ASN A 72 11.88 16.58 18.21
CA ASN A 72 10.96 17.69 18.35
C ASN A 72 10.70 18.26 16.96
N ALA A 73 9.43 18.27 16.54
CA ALA A 73 8.97 18.68 15.22
C ALA A 73 9.13 20.20 14.96
N SER A 74 10.20 20.81 15.46
CA SER A 74 10.49 22.24 15.37
C SER A 74 11.82 22.54 14.67
N THR A 75 12.52 21.54 14.11
CA THR A 75 13.79 21.81 13.41
C THR A 75 14.05 20.97 12.16
N THR A 76 13.04 20.28 11.62
CA THR A 76 13.17 19.67 10.29
C THR A 76 12.91 20.74 9.24
N ASN A 77 13.95 21.52 8.93
CA ASN A 77 13.99 22.28 7.69
C ASN A 77 14.10 21.26 6.55
N LEU A 78 12.96 20.81 6.00
CA LEU A 78 12.94 20.05 4.76
C LEU A 78 13.46 20.99 3.66
N GLN A 79 14.75 20.93 3.40
CA GLN A 79 15.36 21.62 2.26
C GLN A 79 14.89 20.89 1.01
N ILE A 80 13.83 21.40 0.38
CA ILE A 80 13.40 20.99 -0.96
C ILE A 80 14.45 21.54 -1.93
N PRO A 81 15.25 20.71 -2.62
CA PRO A 81 16.19 21.21 -3.62
C PRO A 81 15.37 21.72 -4.81
N GLY A 82 15.39 23.04 -5.05
CA GLY A 82 14.77 23.63 -6.25
C GLY A 82 13.79 24.79 -6.04
N LEU A 83 13.71 25.38 -4.86
CA LEU A 83 13.12 26.72 -4.68
C LEU A 83 14.23 27.73 -4.40
N ASP A 84 15.03 28.01 -5.43
CA ASP A 84 15.86 29.22 -5.41
C ASP A 84 14.91 30.43 -5.48
N GLU A 85 14.94 31.27 -4.43
CA GLU A 85 14.43 32.63 -4.52
C GLU A 85 15.21 33.35 -5.62
N GLN A 86 14.61 33.45 -6.81
CA GLN A 86 15.14 34.32 -7.86
C GLN A 86 15.04 35.77 -7.40
N GLN A 87 16.15 36.26 -6.85
CA GLN A 87 16.41 37.67 -6.66
C GLN A 87 16.23 38.39 -8.02
N PRO A 88 15.33 39.41 -8.14
CA PRO A 88 15.17 40.12 -9.39
C PRO A 88 16.44 40.91 -9.69
N THR A 89 17.07 40.58 -10.81
CA THR A 89 18.17 41.34 -11.40
C THR A 89 17.64 42.70 -11.87
N PRO A 90 18.34 43.83 -11.59
CA PRO A 90 17.89 45.13 -12.06
C PRO A 90 17.96 45.23 -13.58
N PHE A 91 16.86 45.71 -14.16
CA PHE A 91 16.65 45.96 -15.58
C PHE A 91 17.66 47.00 -16.13
N PRO A 92 18.26 46.81 -17.32
CA PRO A 92 19.07 47.85 -17.93
C PRO A 92 18.19 48.98 -18.51
N THR A 93 18.53 50.22 -18.16
CA THR A 93 17.95 51.44 -18.73
C THR A 93 18.25 51.56 -20.23
N PRO A 94 17.27 51.74 -21.13
CA PRO A 94 17.57 52.01 -22.54
C PRO A 94 18.05 53.45 -22.72
N GLN A 95 19.24 53.59 -23.30
CA GLN A 95 19.81 54.84 -23.79
C GLN A 95 19.05 55.31 -25.05
N PRO A 96 18.69 56.60 -25.20
CA PRO A 96 18.02 57.06 -26.41
C PRO A 96 19.05 57.29 -27.52
N LEU A 97 18.83 56.71 -28.71
CA LEU A 97 19.62 57.07 -29.88
C LEU A 97 18.75 57.24 -31.14
N ALA A 98 18.78 58.50 -31.60
CA ALA A 98 18.56 59.08 -32.92
C ALA A 98 17.40 58.59 -33.80
N THR A 99 16.45 59.51 -33.99
CA THR A 99 15.46 59.58 -35.07
C THR A 99 16.12 59.70 -36.45
N PRO A 100 15.76 58.86 -37.43
CA PRO A 100 15.90 59.19 -38.84
C PRO A 100 14.59 59.68 -39.44
N ALA A 101 14.73 60.60 -40.39
CA ALA A 101 13.70 61.42 -41.01
C ALA A 101 12.64 60.65 -41.82
N ALA A 102 11.45 61.27 -41.90
CA ALA A 102 10.30 60.80 -42.65
C ALA A 102 10.56 60.73 -44.17
N ILE A 103 10.15 59.63 -44.78
CA ILE A 103 9.88 59.54 -46.22
C ILE A 103 8.39 59.21 -46.36
N ALA A 104 7.66 60.11 -47.01
CA ALA A 104 6.25 59.96 -47.33
C ALA A 104 6.07 58.94 -48.46
N GLY A 105 5.16 57.97 -48.30
CA GLY A 105 4.83 57.03 -49.36
C GLY A 105 3.71 56.05 -49.01
N ALA A 106 2.57 56.24 -49.69
CA ALA A 106 1.38 55.39 -49.79
C ALA A 106 0.58 55.08 -48.50
N THR A 107 -0.67 55.56 -48.45
CA THR A 107 -1.70 55.15 -47.49
C THR A 107 -2.10 53.69 -47.74
N PRO A 108 -1.85 52.74 -46.83
CA PRO A 108 -2.47 51.42 -46.91
C PRO A 108 -3.93 51.52 -46.44
N GLU A 109 -4.84 50.90 -47.18
CA GLU A 109 -6.24 50.71 -46.78
C GLU A 109 -6.29 49.94 -45.44
N PRO A 110 -7.14 50.34 -44.47
CA PRO A 110 -7.18 49.66 -43.17
C PRO A 110 -7.72 48.24 -43.35
N THR A 111 -6.83 47.26 -43.32
CA THR A 111 -7.20 45.85 -43.21
C THR A 111 -7.82 45.62 -41.84
N ALA A 112 -9.05 45.12 -41.79
CA ALA A 112 -9.72 44.79 -40.53
C ALA A 112 -8.88 43.74 -39.76
N VAL A 113 -8.30 44.15 -38.63
CA VAL A 113 -7.55 43.26 -37.75
C VAL A 113 -8.55 42.34 -37.05
N PRO A 114 -8.36 41.01 -37.07
CA PRO A 114 -9.21 40.11 -36.30
C PRO A 114 -9.17 40.51 -34.82
N THR A 115 -10.33 40.81 -34.25
CA THR A 115 -10.45 41.07 -32.82
C THR A 115 -10.24 39.75 -32.10
N ASN A 116 -9.09 39.59 -31.41
CA ASN A 116 -8.86 38.47 -30.51
C ASN A 116 -9.83 38.60 -29.34
N ILE A 117 -10.97 37.90 -29.39
CA ILE A 117 -11.85 37.75 -28.25
C ILE A 117 -11.14 36.76 -27.30
N PRO A 118 -10.75 37.16 -26.08
CA PRO A 118 -10.15 36.23 -25.14
C PRO A 118 -11.17 35.13 -24.82
N THR A 119 -10.81 33.88 -25.11
CA THR A 119 -11.59 32.72 -24.70
C THR A 119 -11.66 32.73 -23.18
N PRO A 120 -12.86 32.70 -22.55
CA PRO A 120 -12.97 32.68 -21.10
C PRO A 120 -12.25 31.45 -20.57
N ARG A 121 -11.18 31.67 -19.80
CA ARG A 121 -10.44 30.61 -19.12
C ARG A 121 -11.24 30.19 -17.89
N PRO A 122 -11.45 28.89 -17.63
CA PRO A 122 -12.07 28.46 -16.38
C PRO A 122 -11.26 29.01 -15.21
N THR A 123 -11.93 29.77 -14.35
CA THR A 123 -11.33 30.23 -13.09
C THR A 123 -11.52 29.10 -12.09
N LEU A 124 -10.42 28.45 -11.70
CA LEU A 124 -10.46 27.42 -10.68
C LEU A 124 -10.68 28.09 -9.32
N THR A 125 -11.76 27.71 -8.64
CA THR A 125 -12.00 28.14 -7.26
C THR A 125 -10.88 27.58 -6.37
N PRO A 126 -10.23 28.41 -5.55
CA PRO A 126 -9.20 27.92 -4.62
C PRO A 126 -9.83 26.95 -3.60
N PRO A 127 -9.14 25.85 -3.23
CA PRO A 127 -9.63 24.93 -2.22
C PRO A 127 -9.71 25.62 -0.84
N PRO A 128 -10.55 25.10 0.07
CA PRO A 128 -10.60 25.58 1.44
C PRO A 128 -9.25 25.37 2.17
N ALA A 129 -8.97 26.22 3.16
CA ALA A 129 -7.75 26.13 3.96
C ALA A 129 -7.67 24.85 4.81
N SER A 130 -8.82 24.31 5.23
CA SER A 130 -8.94 23.03 5.93
C SER A 130 -10.33 22.44 5.72
N VAL A 131 -10.45 21.11 5.83
CA VAL A 131 -11.70 20.37 5.78
C VAL A 131 -11.69 19.34 6.91
N ILE A 132 -12.81 19.22 7.63
CA ILE A 132 -13.06 18.13 8.57
C ILE A 132 -14.13 17.25 7.94
N LEU A 133 -13.85 15.94 7.86
CA LEU A 133 -14.86 14.97 7.44
C LEU A 133 -15.75 14.65 8.64
N GLU A 134 -17.01 15.05 8.57
CA GLU A 134 -18.02 14.72 9.57
C GLU A 134 -18.60 13.33 9.30
N GLY A 135 -19.07 12.64 10.35
CA GLY A 135 -19.71 11.34 10.22
C GLY A 135 -18.77 10.17 9.94
N VAL A 136 -17.46 10.35 10.14
CA VAL A 136 -16.49 9.24 10.05
C VAL A 136 -16.77 8.25 11.20
N PRO A 137 -17.05 6.98 10.90
CA PRO A 137 -17.33 5.97 11.90
C PRO A 137 -16.07 5.63 12.70
N SER A 138 -16.25 5.20 13.95
CA SER A 138 -15.15 4.76 14.82
C SER A 138 -15.11 3.23 14.89
N GLU A 139 -13.99 2.64 14.50
CA GLU A 139 -13.77 1.19 14.58
C GLU A 139 -12.69 0.87 15.62
N VAL A 140 -13.00 -0.04 16.55
CA VAL A 140 -12.01 -0.53 17.53
C VAL A 140 -11.22 -1.66 16.90
N GLN A 141 -9.93 -1.42 16.65
CA GLN A 141 -9.09 -2.43 16.02
C GLN A 141 -8.98 -3.72 16.85
N GLY A 142 -8.97 -4.85 16.15
CA GLY A 142 -8.52 -6.12 16.69
C GLY A 142 -6.99 -6.24 16.86
N PHE A 143 -6.54 -7.42 17.27
CA PHE A 143 -5.13 -7.77 17.38
C PHE A 143 -4.46 -7.79 16.00
N ASN A 144 -3.42 -6.96 15.81
CA ASN A 144 -2.74 -6.76 14.51
C ASN A 144 -3.75 -6.54 13.38
N ASN A 145 -4.67 -5.59 13.59
CA ASN A 145 -5.76 -5.31 12.67
C ASN A 145 -5.99 -3.80 12.40
N CYS A 146 -5.00 -2.94 12.69
CA CYS A 146 -5.09 -1.51 12.36
C CYS A 146 -5.33 -1.20 10.87
N GLY A 147 -4.78 -1.97 9.93
CA GLY A 147 -4.94 -1.81 8.49
C GLY A 147 -6.33 -2.22 8.02
N PRO A 148 -6.80 -3.45 8.32
CA PRO A 148 -8.18 -3.84 8.05
C PRO A 148 -9.21 -2.95 8.77
N ALA A 149 -8.95 -2.53 10.00
CA ALA A 149 -9.81 -1.58 10.71
C ALA A 149 -9.83 -0.20 10.01
N ASN A 150 -8.68 0.32 9.58
CA ASN A 150 -8.63 1.59 8.85
C ASN A 150 -9.35 1.51 7.50
N LEU A 151 -9.22 0.39 6.79
CA LEU A 151 -9.97 0.17 5.55
C LEU A 151 -11.48 0.14 5.83
N THR A 152 -11.91 -0.53 6.90
CA THR A 152 -13.31 -0.58 7.34
C THR A 152 -13.86 0.81 7.62
N ILE A 153 -13.11 1.66 8.33
CA ILE A 153 -13.51 3.07 8.58
C ILE A 153 -13.76 3.82 7.27
N VAL A 154 -12.91 3.62 6.27
CA VAL A 154 -13.04 4.29 4.96
C VAL A 154 -14.23 3.73 4.16
N LEU A 155 -14.42 2.41 4.18
CA LEU A 155 -15.53 1.75 3.49
C LEU A 155 -16.88 2.14 4.08
N ASP A 156 -17.00 2.13 5.41
CA ASP A 156 -18.22 2.52 6.12
C ASP A 156 -18.54 4.01 5.90
N TYR A 157 -17.51 4.88 5.87
CA TYR A 157 -17.70 6.28 5.47
C TYR A 157 -18.33 6.45 4.06
N HIS A 158 -18.12 5.48 3.17
CA HIS A 158 -18.69 5.44 1.83
C HIS A 158 -19.96 4.58 1.71
N GLY A 159 -20.47 4.05 2.82
CA GLY A 159 -21.70 3.25 2.89
C GLY A 159 -21.52 1.77 2.53
N ASP A 160 -20.30 1.25 2.60
CA ASP A 160 -19.99 -0.18 2.47
C ASP A 160 -19.83 -0.79 3.87
N ASP A 161 -20.58 -1.87 4.15
CA ASP A 161 -20.69 -2.51 5.45
C ASP A 161 -19.62 -3.59 5.71
N THR A 162 -18.58 -3.66 4.88
CA THR A 162 -17.45 -4.59 5.05
C THR A 162 -16.84 -4.44 6.44
N THR A 163 -16.82 -5.53 7.20
CA THR A 163 -16.27 -5.57 8.56
C THR A 163 -14.74 -5.67 8.58
N GLN A 164 -14.11 -5.35 9.71
CA GLN A 164 -12.66 -5.50 9.86
C GLN A 164 -12.22 -6.97 9.73
N GLU A 165 -13.09 -7.93 10.06
CA GLU A 165 -12.83 -9.36 9.92
C GLU A 165 -12.84 -9.81 8.45
N GLU A 166 -13.78 -9.29 7.65
CA GLU A 166 -13.86 -9.56 6.21
C GLU A 166 -12.69 -8.93 5.47
N ALA A 167 -12.37 -7.67 5.79
CA ALA A 167 -11.19 -6.99 5.29
C ALA A 167 -9.91 -7.77 5.66
N ALA A 168 -9.81 -8.25 6.90
CA ALA A 168 -8.67 -9.06 7.36
C ALA A 168 -8.58 -10.40 6.64
N ALA A 169 -9.70 -11.09 6.39
CA ALA A 169 -9.72 -12.35 5.65
C ALA A 169 -9.21 -12.22 4.21
N TYR A 170 -9.41 -11.04 3.60
CA TYR A 170 -8.90 -10.74 2.27
C TYR A 170 -7.44 -10.28 2.27
N LEU A 171 -7.08 -9.39 3.20
CA LEU A 171 -5.77 -8.73 3.23
C LEU A 171 -4.68 -9.60 3.88
N LYS A 172 -5.05 -10.44 4.84
CA LYS A 172 -4.09 -11.22 5.64
C LYS A 172 -3.98 -12.65 5.09
N PRO A 173 -2.76 -13.11 4.74
CA PRO A 173 -2.51 -14.51 4.39
C PRO A 173 -2.97 -15.50 5.47
N ASN A 174 -2.93 -15.07 6.74
CA ASN A 174 -3.49 -15.79 7.88
C ASN A 174 -3.91 -14.80 8.97
N LYS A 175 -4.86 -15.20 9.82
CA LYS A 175 -5.43 -14.34 10.88
C LYS A 175 -4.37 -13.74 11.83
N GLU A 176 -3.31 -14.49 12.11
CA GLU A 176 -2.24 -14.11 13.05
C GLU A 176 -1.08 -13.36 12.39
N ASP A 177 -1.21 -13.01 11.10
CA ASP A 177 -0.18 -12.25 10.41
C ASP A 177 0.05 -10.91 11.11
N ARG A 178 1.32 -10.65 11.44
CA ARG A 178 1.77 -9.43 12.12
C ARG A 178 2.23 -8.36 11.14
N ASN A 179 2.48 -8.74 9.89
CA ASN A 179 3.03 -7.89 8.85
C ASN A 179 1.94 -7.13 8.08
N VAL A 180 0.69 -7.58 8.21
CA VAL A 180 -0.51 -6.87 7.78
C VAL A 180 -1.28 -6.58 9.05
N SER A 181 -0.81 -5.55 9.76
CA SER A 181 -1.50 -5.01 10.92
C SER A 181 -2.53 -4.04 10.44
#